data_AF-A0AAQ0ZJJ0-F1
#
_entry.id   AF-A0AAQ0ZJJ0-F1
#
_cell.length_a   1.000
_cell.length_b   1.000
_cell.length_c   1.000
_cell.angle_alpha   90.00
_cell.angle_beta   90.00
_cell.angle_gamma   90.00
#
_symmetry.space_group_name_H-M   'P 1'
#
loop_
_entity.id
_entity.type
_entity.pdbx_description
1 polymer ?
#
loop_
_entity_poly.entity_id
_entity_poly.type
_entity_poly.pdbx_seq_one_letter_code
_entity_poly.pdbx_strand_id
1 'polypeptide(L)'
;MTFPDVEVPLFRLDYSDDQTWHKVVREALGPASDRTDPLTIVESPEFNGIDIDELLARLNEDDPGYQFFVVADASTLVDADHPFTVIAAANPPGRLPVSAHTLSDVVANLWISNLDFEDYSAAADSDGVYRATQPQLTEPEEQMTEVDDIIEAMGDGPWPGALEEFRVGLLDYRARAGFRVFTSLVDARRVYEISSERPISAYSKYWDVYGHDEYLDALREGGQLLAFRFDLMTGHRDNHWSAILDPSSLRVLGAERWIKHSS
;
A
#
# COMPACT_ATOMS: atom_id res chain seq x y z
N MET A 1 28.12 -11.39 -3.94
CA MET A 1 26.85 -12.05 -3.60
C MET A 1 25.94 -11.84 -4.79
N THR A 2 25.04 -12.77 -5.13
CA THR A 2 24.07 -12.56 -6.21
C THR A 2 22.68 -12.63 -5.60
N PHE A 3 21.93 -11.54 -5.71
CA PHE A 3 20.56 -11.49 -5.23
C PHE A 3 19.59 -12.11 -6.25
N PRO A 4 18.61 -12.91 -5.80
CA PRO A 4 17.70 -13.61 -6.70
C PRO A 4 16.64 -12.67 -7.32
N ASP A 5 16.21 -12.97 -8.54
CA ASP A 5 15.08 -12.26 -9.18
C ASP A 5 13.74 -12.81 -8.65
N VAL A 6 13.29 -12.24 -7.52
CA VAL A 6 12.05 -12.59 -6.80
C VAL A 6 11.37 -11.32 -6.31
N GLU A 7 10.06 -11.37 -6.09
CA GLU A 7 9.31 -10.15 -5.72
C GLU A 7 9.59 -9.69 -4.27
N VAL A 8 9.54 -10.59 -3.29
CA VAL A 8 9.84 -10.28 -1.88
C VAL A 8 10.74 -11.38 -1.29
N PRO A 9 12.05 -11.13 -1.13
CA PRO A 9 12.94 -12.12 -0.54
C PRO A 9 12.84 -12.13 0.99
N LEU A 10 12.92 -13.33 1.58
CA LEU A 10 13.20 -13.55 3.00
C LEU A 10 14.60 -14.12 3.15
N PHE A 11 15.52 -13.32 3.68
CA PHE A 11 16.90 -13.73 3.93
C PHE A 11 17.03 -14.41 5.29
N ARG A 12 17.54 -15.63 5.29
CA ARG A 12 17.96 -16.32 6.53
C ARG A 12 19.39 -15.92 6.87
N LEU A 13 19.57 -15.26 8.01
CA LEU A 13 20.88 -14.81 8.51
C LEU A 13 21.41 -15.70 9.63
N ASP A 14 20.55 -16.42 10.35
CA ASP A 14 20.96 -17.35 11.40
C ASP A 14 20.75 -18.82 10.99
N TYR A 15 21.84 -19.57 10.97
CA TYR A 15 21.89 -21.00 10.66
C TYR A 15 22.17 -21.89 11.89
N SER A 16 22.09 -21.36 13.11
CA SER A 16 22.47 -22.07 14.33
C SER A 16 21.55 -23.24 14.70
N ASP A 17 20.28 -23.17 14.29
CA ASP A 17 19.26 -24.19 14.62
C ASP A 17 18.29 -24.41 13.46
N ASP A 18 18.58 -25.42 12.63
CA ASP A 18 17.69 -25.82 11.54
C ASP A 18 16.34 -26.34 12.04
N GLN A 19 16.27 -27.00 13.19
CA GLN A 19 15.01 -27.57 13.66
C GLN A 19 14.02 -26.47 14.05
N THR A 20 14.50 -25.49 14.80
CA THR A 20 13.71 -24.31 15.16
C THR A 20 13.35 -23.50 13.93
N TRP A 21 14.30 -23.28 13.01
CA TRP A 21 14.04 -22.62 11.72
C TRP A 21 12.85 -23.23 10.97
N HIS A 22 12.84 -24.54 10.72
CA HIS A 22 11.75 -25.20 9.99
C HIS A 22 10.40 -25.11 10.71
N LYS A 23 10.40 -25.04 12.04
CA LYS A 23 9.17 -24.87 12.83
C LYS A 23 8.64 -23.44 12.66
N VAL A 24 9.50 -22.44 12.83
CA VAL A 24 9.14 -21.02 12.74
C VAL A 24 8.67 -20.65 11.33
N VAL A 25 9.36 -21.10 10.28
CA VAL A 25 8.94 -20.87 8.89
C VAL A 25 7.55 -21.45 8.61
N ARG A 26 7.26 -22.64 9.15
CA ARG A 26 5.95 -23.28 8.98
C ARG A 26 4.86 -22.50 9.70
N GLU A 27 5.16 -21.99 10.88
CA GLU A 27 4.24 -21.11 11.62
C GLU A 27 3.99 -19.81 10.87
N ALA A 28 5.03 -19.22 10.29
CA ALA A 28 4.94 -17.91 9.65
C ALA A 28 4.28 -17.91 8.28
N LEU A 29 4.53 -18.95 7.48
CA LEU A 29 4.06 -19.02 6.09
C LEU A 29 2.88 -19.97 5.91
N GLY A 30 2.58 -20.83 6.88
CA GLY A 30 1.55 -21.86 6.74
C GLY A 30 1.79 -22.81 5.54
N PRO A 31 0.76 -23.54 5.09
CA PRO A 31 0.82 -24.35 3.89
C PRO A 31 0.96 -23.49 2.62
N ALA A 32 1.84 -23.88 1.70
CA ALA A 32 2.06 -23.13 0.46
C ALA A 32 0.80 -22.97 -0.42
N SER A 33 -0.20 -23.84 -0.29
CA SER A 33 -1.48 -23.74 -1.00
C SER A 33 -2.35 -22.57 -0.54
N ASP A 34 -2.12 -22.08 0.67
CA ASP A 34 -2.99 -21.13 1.35
C ASP A 34 -2.37 -19.72 1.38
N ARG A 35 -1.14 -19.58 0.89
CA ARG A 35 -0.38 -18.33 0.86
C ARG A 35 -0.90 -17.42 -0.25
N THR A 36 -1.06 -16.16 0.10
CA THR A 36 -1.40 -15.07 -0.83
C THR A 36 -0.27 -14.06 -0.99
N ASP A 37 0.81 -14.21 -0.22
CA ASP A 37 2.01 -13.41 -0.26
C ASP A 37 3.04 -13.95 -1.27
N PRO A 38 3.89 -13.09 -1.87
CA PRO A 38 4.89 -13.51 -2.86
C PRO A 38 6.25 -13.90 -2.24
N LEU A 39 6.30 -14.14 -0.93
CA LEU A 39 7.57 -14.23 -0.20
C LEU A 39 8.39 -15.46 -0.60
N THR A 40 9.66 -15.25 -0.94
CA THR A 40 10.57 -16.33 -1.33
C THR A 40 11.72 -16.44 -0.34
N ILE A 41 11.86 -17.61 0.28
CA ILE A 41 12.98 -17.88 1.19
C ILE A 41 14.28 -17.93 0.38
N VAL A 42 15.27 -17.15 0.81
CA VAL A 42 16.60 -17.07 0.22
C VAL A 42 17.62 -17.55 1.25
N GLU A 43 18.21 -18.71 0.96
CA GLU A 43 19.26 -19.30 1.79
C GLU A 43 20.59 -19.34 1.03
N SER A 44 21.66 -18.90 1.67
CA SER A 44 23.02 -18.98 1.18
C SER A 44 24.00 -18.96 2.36
N PRO A 45 25.04 -19.81 2.39
CA PRO A 45 26.01 -19.82 3.49
C PRO A 45 26.72 -18.47 3.74
N GLU A 46 26.80 -17.61 2.73
CA GLU A 46 27.36 -16.25 2.80
C GLU A 46 26.48 -15.24 3.57
N PHE A 47 25.23 -15.61 3.89
CA PHE A 47 24.37 -14.84 4.79
C PHE A 47 24.56 -15.20 6.27
N ASN A 48 25.22 -16.32 6.57
CA ASN A 48 25.31 -16.79 7.95
C ASN A 48 26.10 -15.81 8.84
N GLY A 49 25.41 -15.24 9.82
CA GLY A 49 25.98 -14.34 10.81
C GLY A 49 26.26 -12.91 10.32
N ILE A 50 25.81 -12.53 9.12
CA ILE A 50 25.87 -11.12 8.71
C ILE A 50 24.83 -10.32 9.50
N ASP A 51 25.14 -9.07 9.81
CA ASP A 51 24.16 -8.17 10.41
C ASP A 51 23.24 -7.54 9.33
N ILE A 52 22.10 -7.01 9.77
CA ILE A 52 21.10 -6.40 8.89
C ILE A 52 21.65 -5.18 8.14
N ASP A 53 22.51 -4.39 8.78
CA ASP A 53 23.11 -3.18 8.18
C ASP A 53 24.10 -3.55 7.07
N GLU A 54 24.86 -4.64 7.24
CA GLU A 54 25.75 -5.21 6.25
C GLU A 54 24.96 -5.77 5.06
N LEU A 55 23.86 -6.49 5.31
CA LEU A 55 22.97 -6.94 4.23
C LEU A 55 22.39 -5.75 3.45
N LEU A 56 21.92 -4.71 4.15
CA LEU A 56 21.39 -3.48 3.55
C LEU A 56 22.45 -2.77 2.69
N ALA A 57 23.68 -2.68 3.17
CA ALA A 57 24.78 -2.08 2.41
C ALA A 57 25.03 -2.82 1.09
N ARG A 58 24.99 -4.16 1.10
CA ARG A 58 25.13 -4.99 -0.11
C ARG A 58 23.96 -4.85 -1.06
N LEU A 59 22.72 -4.83 -0.54
CA LEU A 59 21.52 -4.62 -1.34
C LEU A 59 21.51 -3.24 -2.01
N ASN A 60 21.99 -2.21 -1.33
CA ASN A 60 22.12 -0.86 -1.89
C ASN A 60 23.21 -0.76 -2.97
N GLU A 61 24.27 -1.58 -2.89
CA GLU A 61 25.33 -1.62 -3.91
C GLU A 61 24.86 -2.35 -5.19
N ASP A 62 24.18 -3.49 -5.02
CA ASP A 62 23.71 -4.30 -6.16
C ASP A 62 22.38 -3.80 -6.76
N ASP A 63 21.57 -3.06 -5.98
CA ASP A 63 20.24 -2.53 -6.33
C ASP A 63 19.36 -3.52 -7.12
N PRO A 64 18.94 -4.64 -6.49
CA PRO A 64 18.10 -5.63 -7.15
C PRO A 64 16.64 -5.16 -7.39
N GLY A 65 16.28 -3.94 -6.96
CA GLY A 65 14.95 -3.37 -7.18
C GLY A 65 13.85 -3.86 -6.23
N TYR A 66 14.19 -4.47 -5.09
CA TYR A 66 13.21 -4.85 -4.07
C TYR A 66 12.57 -3.62 -3.43
N GLN A 67 11.24 -3.59 -3.30
CA GLN A 67 10.55 -2.53 -2.57
C GLN A 67 10.68 -2.68 -1.05
N PHE A 68 10.72 -3.93 -0.59
CA PHE A 68 11.00 -4.32 0.79
C PHE A 68 11.46 -5.78 0.80
N PHE A 69 12.03 -6.21 1.91
CA PHE A 69 12.46 -7.60 2.11
C PHE A 69 12.29 -8.01 3.58
N VAL A 70 12.38 -9.30 3.83
CA VAL A 70 12.23 -9.87 5.17
C VAL A 70 13.56 -10.48 5.61
N VAL A 71 13.87 -10.34 6.89
CA VAL A 71 15.04 -10.93 7.52
C VAL A 71 14.62 -11.86 8.64
N ALA A 72 15.20 -13.05 8.66
CA ALA A 72 15.24 -13.94 9.81
C ALA A 72 16.66 -13.95 10.40
N ASP A 73 16.84 -13.31 11.55
CA ASP A 73 18.11 -13.27 12.27
C ASP A 73 18.04 -14.09 13.57
N ALA A 74 19.00 -13.89 14.48
CA ALA A 74 19.04 -14.63 15.74
C ALA A 74 17.78 -14.43 16.59
N SER A 75 17.15 -13.24 16.54
CA SER A 75 15.94 -12.95 17.30
C SER A 75 14.78 -13.85 16.87
N THR A 76 14.67 -14.15 15.57
CA THR A 76 13.65 -15.05 15.01
C THR A 76 13.69 -16.43 15.64
N LEU A 77 14.87 -16.94 15.99
CA LEU A 77 15.03 -18.28 16.56
C LEU A 77 14.93 -18.29 18.10
N VAL A 78 15.28 -17.19 18.76
CA VAL A 78 15.45 -17.14 20.23
C VAL A 78 14.29 -16.47 20.96
N ASP A 79 13.71 -15.43 20.38
CA ASP A 79 12.73 -14.60 21.09
C ASP A 79 11.34 -15.21 21.11
N ALA A 80 10.56 -14.84 22.12
CA ALA A 80 9.15 -15.17 22.18
C ALA A 80 8.44 -14.55 20.98
N ASP A 81 7.59 -15.34 20.31
CA ASP A 81 6.86 -15.00 19.07
C ASP A 81 7.67 -15.03 17.77
N HIS A 82 8.95 -15.41 17.84
CA HIS A 82 9.79 -15.68 16.67
C HIS A 82 9.74 -14.56 15.60
N PRO A 83 10.03 -13.30 15.99
CA PRO A 83 9.83 -12.16 15.12
C PRO A 83 10.74 -12.21 13.88
N PHE A 84 10.17 -11.90 12.73
CA PHE A 84 10.89 -11.60 11.50
C PHE A 84 10.97 -10.08 11.36
N THR A 85 12.05 -9.56 10.80
CA THR A 85 12.17 -8.12 10.54
C THR A 85 11.82 -7.84 9.09
N VAL A 86 10.72 -7.12 8.85
CA VAL A 86 10.39 -6.57 7.52
C VAL A 86 11.12 -5.24 7.37
N ILE A 87 11.78 -5.02 6.23
CA ILE A 87 12.64 -3.87 5.99
C ILE A 87 12.24 -3.19 4.67
N ALA A 88 11.84 -1.92 4.76
CA ALA A 88 11.53 -1.10 3.59
C ALA A 88 12.82 -0.67 2.88
N ALA A 89 12.82 -0.71 1.55
CA ALA A 89 13.89 -0.15 0.72
C ALA A 89 13.76 1.38 0.60
N ALA A 90 13.62 2.07 1.73
CA ALA A 90 13.54 3.53 1.86
C ALA A 90 14.82 4.09 2.50
N ASN A 91 15.00 5.42 2.48
CA ASN A 91 16.12 6.10 3.14
C ASN A 91 15.61 7.18 4.11
N PRO A 92 15.71 6.97 5.44
CA PRO A 92 16.26 5.79 6.12
C PRO A 92 15.36 4.54 5.97
N PRO A 93 15.94 3.32 6.07
CA PRO A 93 15.15 2.10 5.93
C PRO A 93 14.22 1.92 7.14
N GLY A 94 12.93 1.77 6.86
CA GLY A 94 11.95 1.38 7.88
C GLY A 94 12.19 -0.06 8.32
N ARG A 95 12.18 -0.31 9.63
CA ARG A 95 12.31 -1.65 10.22
C ARG A 95 11.08 -1.95 11.04
N LEU A 96 10.43 -3.07 10.74
CA LEU A 96 9.22 -3.51 11.39
C LEU A 96 9.40 -4.97 11.83
N PRO A 97 9.64 -5.22 13.13
CA PRO A 97 9.55 -6.56 13.68
C PRO A 97 8.10 -7.05 13.65
N VAL A 98 7.89 -8.23 13.09
CA VAL A 98 6.57 -8.85 12.88
C VAL A 98 6.61 -10.27 13.44
N SER A 99 5.66 -10.63 14.30
CA SER A 99 5.59 -11.98 14.84
C SER A 99 5.40 -13.02 13.74
N ALA A 100 5.93 -14.23 13.94
CA ALA A 100 5.84 -15.29 12.94
C ALA A 100 4.40 -15.47 12.41
N HIS A 101 3.42 -15.62 13.30
CA HIS A 101 2.03 -15.91 12.92
C HIS A 101 1.31 -14.83 12.10
N THR A 102 1.87 -13.63 11.95
CA THR A 102 1.28 -12.54 11.15
C THR A 102 2.06 -12.24 9.87
N LEU A 103 3.25 -12.82 9.69
CA LEU A 103 4.18 -12.45 8.63
C LEU A 103 3.57 -12.53 7.23
N SER A 104 2.91 -13.65 6.90
CA SER A 104 2.30 -13.85 5.58
C SER A 104 1.27 -12.76 5.26
N ASP A 105 0.40 -12.42 6.21
CA ASP A 105 -0.62 -11.38 6.03
C ASP A 105 0.00 -9.98 5.88
N VAL A 106 1.01 -9.65 6.69
CA VAL A 106 1.71 -8.36 6.59
C VAL A 106 2.36 -8.21 5.22
N VAL A 107 3.07 -9.24 4.76
CA VAL A 107 3.78 -9.21 3.47
C VAL A 107 2.79 -9.13 2.31
N ALA A 108 1.68 -9.87 2.36
CA ALA A 108 0.64 -9.78 1.35
C ALA A 108 0.09 -8.35 1.24
N ASN A 109 -0.25 -7.73 2.39
CA ASN A 109 -0.81 -6.37 2.43
C ASN A 109 0.20 -5.31 1.96
N LEU A 110 1.48 -5.42 2.33
CA LEU A 110 2.52 -4.51 1.83
C LEU A 110 2.73 -4.68 0.32
N TRP A 111 2.73 -5.93 -0.17
CA TRP A 111 2.96 -6.26 -1.57
C TRP A 111 1.84 -5.76 -2.50
N ILE A 112 0.58 -6.01 -2.15
CA ILE A 112 -0.56 -5.39 -2.88
C ILE A 112 -0.78 -3.94 -2.46
N SER A 113 -0.03 -3.53 -1.43
CA SER A 113 -0.02 -2.20 -0.87
C SER A 113 -1.39 -1.68 -0.42
N ASN A 114 -2.10 -2.57 0.27
CA ASN A 114 -3.32 -2.25 1.00
C ASN A 114 -3.02 -1.49 2.29
N LEU A 115 -1.86 -1.73 2.90
CA LEU A 115 -1.34 -1.05 4.10
C LEU A 115 0.14 -0.70 3.88
N ASP A 116 0.65 0.27 4.63
CA ASP A 116 2.06 0.69 4.60
C ASP A 116 2.81 0.38 5.91
N PHE A 117 4.12 0.65 5.93
CA PHE A 117 4.96 0.41 7.11
C PHE A 117 4.53 1.25 8.32
N GLU A 118 3.98 2.45 8.12
CA GLU A 118 3.59 3.35 9.20
C GLU A 118 2.33 2.84 9.91
N ASP A 119 1.36 2.31 9.16
CA ASP A 119 0.19 1.64 9.72
C ASP A 119 0.58 0.51 10.68
N TYR A 120 1.48 -0.37 10.22
CA TYR A 120 1.95 -1.49 11.04
C TYR A 120 2.81 -1.03 12.21
N SER A 121 3.66 -0.02 12.02
CA SER A 121 4.50 0.53 13.08
C SER A 121 3.67 1.20 14.18
N ALA A 122 2.59 1.90 13.80
CA ALA A 122 1.66 2.51 14.74
C ALA A 122 0.80 1.49 15.49
N ALA A 123 0.54 0.33 14.87
CA ALA A 123 -0.22 -0.77 15.45
C ALA A 123 0.65 -1.80 16.20
N ALA A 124 1.97 -1.63 16.22
CA ALA A 124 2.88 -2.50 16.95
C ALA A 124 2.66 -2.40 18.47
N ASP A 125 2.95 -3.49 19.19
CA ASP A 125 2.86 -3.49 20.64
C ASP A 125 3.93 -2.57 21.27
N SER A 126 3.86 -2.37 22.59
CA SER A 126 4.77 -1.47 23.31
C SER A 126 6.27 -1.83 23.20
N ASP A 127 6.58 -3.06 22.79
CA ASP A 127 7.94 -3.53 22.53
C ASP A 127 8.38 -3.36 21.05
N GLY A 128 7.52 -2.78 20.21
CA GLY A 128 7.76 -2.52 18.80
C GLY A 128 7.54 -3.72 17.88
N VAL A 129 7.08 -4.87 18.41
CA VAL A 129 6.74 -6.04 17.59
C VAL A 129 5.27 -5.99 17.24
N TYR A 130 4.97 -6.15 15.95
CA TYR A 130 3.60 -6.26 15.47
C TYR A 130 3.10 -7.71 15.62
N ARG A 131 2.00 -7.90 16.38
CA ARG A 131 1.41 -9.23 16.68
C ARG A 131 -0.07 -9.38 16.29
N ALA A 132 -0.74 -8.29 15.93
CA ALA A 132 -2.16 -8.33 15.59
C ALA A 132 -2.37 -8.95 14.21
N THR A 133 -3.51 -9.60 13.95
CA THR A 133 -3.81 -10.14 12.62
C THR A 133 -4.18 -9.06 11.60
N GLN A 134 -4.53 -7.87 12.06
CA GLN A 134 -4.75 -6.67 11.24
C GLN A 134 -4.37 -5.46 12.09
N PRO A 135 -3.60 -4.49 11.56
CA PRO A 135 -3.72 -3.14 12.05
C PRO A 135 -5.19 -2.86 11.88
N GLN A 136 -5.83 -2.27 12.89
CA GLN A 136 -7.03 -1.54 12.55
C GLN A 136 -6.53 -0.58 11.48
N LEU A 137 -6.96 -0.78 10.22
CA LEU A 137 -7.22 0.34 9.36
C LEU A 137 -7.86 1.31 10.33
N THR A 138 -7.20 2.43 10.63
CA THR A 138 -7.99 3.61 10.91
C THR A 138 -8.77 3.76 9.62
N GLU A 139 -9.89 3.03 9.50
CA GLU A 139 -10.78 3.15 8.37
C GLU A 139 -11.01 4.64 8.33
N PRO A 140 -10.60 5.29 7.24
CA PRO A 140 -10.75 6.73 7.14
C PRO A 140 -12.19 7.01 7.55
N GLU A 141 -12.42 7.90 8.51
CA GLU A 141 -13.75 8.08 9.10
C GLU A 141 -14.78 8.22 7.96
N GLU A 142 -15.48 7.12 7.66
CA GLU A 142 -16.26 7.04 6.43
C GLU A 142 -17.56 7.75 6.69
N GLN A 143 -17.80 8.81 5.94
CA GLN A 143 -19.06 9.53 5.97
C GLN A 143 -19.73 9.46 4.61
N MET A 144 -21.06 9.40 4.63
CA MET A 144 -21.86 9.46 3.42
C MET A 144 -22.08 10.92 3.02
N THR A 145 -21.66 11.27 1.81
CA THR A 145 -21.86 12.60 1.23
C THR A 145 -22.87 12.52 0.09
N GLU A 146 -23.82 13.45 0.04
CA GLU A 146 -24.78 13.52 -1.06
C GLU A 146 -24.06 13.99 -2.33
N VAL A 147 -24.29 13.29 -3.43
CA VAL A 147 -23.73 13.64 -4.74
C VAL A 147 -24.23 15.00 -5.21
N ASP A 148 -25.45 15.37 -4.81
CA ASP A 148 -26.04 16.68 -5.13
C ASP A 148 -25.27 17.83 -4.48
N ASP A 149 -24.78 17.66 -3.25
CA ASP A 149 -23.99 18.68 -2.56
C ASP A 149 -22.63 18.89 -3.27
N ILE A 150 -22.02 17.81 -3.76
CA ILE A 150 -20.77 17.88 -4.54
C ILE A 150 -21.02 18.57 -5.89
N ILE A 151 -22.11 18.22 -6.58
CA ILE A 151 -22.50 18.83 -7.86
C ILE A 151 -22.80 20.32 -7.67
N GLU A 152 -23.47 20.71 -6.57
CA GLU A 152 -23.74 22.10 -6.23
C GLU A 152 -22.45 22.86 -5.92
N ALA A 153 -21.55 22.29 -5.12
CA ALA A 153 -20.25 22.88 -4.79
C ALA A 153 -19.36 23.10 -6.03
N MET A 154 -19.48 22.24 -7.04
CA MET A 154 -18.82 22.44 -8.34
C MET A 154 -19.42 23.61 -9.15
N GLY A 155 -20.70 23.95 -8.99
CA GLY A 155 -21.35 25.05 -9.73
C GLY A 155 -21.65 24.72 -11.20
N ASP A 156 -21.66 25.73 -12.09
CA ASP A 156 -22.02 25.60 -13.52
C ASP A 156 -20.81 25.69 -14.49
N GLY A 157 -19.59 25.74 -13.96
CA GLY A 157 -18.35 25.70 -14.75
C GLY A 157 -17.96 27.04 -15.39
N PRO A 158 -16.94 27.05 -16.28
CA PRO A 158 -16.15 25.90 -16.74
C PRO A 158 -15.15 25.39 -15.69
N TRP A 159 -14.79 24.10 -15.74
CA TRP A 159 -13.77 23.53 -14.86
C TRP A 159 -12.47 23.21 -15.60
N PRO A 160 -11.31 23.39 -14.95
CA PRO A 160 -10.02 23.07 -15.57
C PRO A 160 -9.77 21.56 -15.62
N GLY A 161 -9.00 21.13 -16.63
CA GLY A 161 -8.45 19.78 -16.73
C GLY A 161 -9.52 18.69 -16.67
N ALA A 162 -9.25 17.65 -15.87
CA ALA A 162 -10.12 16.48 -15.76
C ALA A 162 -11.47 16.73 -15.05
N LEU A 163 -11.64 17.88 -14.39
CA LEU A 163 -12.84 18.16 -13.60
C LEU A 163 -14.11 18.34 -14.45
N GLU A 164 -13.97 18.75 -15.70
CA GLU A 164 -15.10 18.84 -16.63
C GLU A 164 -15.66 17.43 -16.94
N GLU A 165 -14.79 16.49 -17.31
CA GLU A 165 -15.18 15.10 -17.56
C GLU A 165 -15.62 14.38 -16.28
N PHE A 166 -14.99 14.70 -15.15
CA PHE A 166 -15.39 14.19 -13.85
C PHE A 166 -16.83 14.56 -13.53
N ARG A 167 -17.22 15.83 -13.71
CA ARG A 167 -18.60 16.26 -13.45
C ARG A 167 -19.60 15.51 -14.32
N VAL A 168 -19.29 15.29 -15.59
CA VAL A 168 -20.13 14.48 -16.49
C VAL A 168 -20.27 13.05 -15.95
N GLY A 169 -19.17 12.43 -15.50
CA GLY A 169 -19.19 11.12 -14.87
C GLY A 169 -20.03 11.09 -13.60
N LEU A 170 -19.91 12.11 -12.75
CA LEU A 170 -20.65 12.22 -11.49
C LEU A 170 -22.16 12.39 -11.73
N LEU A 171 -22.55 13.17 -12.75
CA LEU A 171 -23.95 13.30 -13.17
C LEU A 171 -24.53 11.98 -13.70
N ASP A 172 -23.74 11.20 -14.45
CA ASP A 172 -24.17 9.89 -14.94
C ASP A 172 -24.29 8.87 -13.81
N TYR A 173 -23.35 8.87 -12.86
CA TYR A 173 -23.44 8.08 -11.62
C TYR A 173 -24.69 8.44 -10.82
N ARG A 174 -24.96 9.74 -10.62
CA ARG A 174 -26.16 10.25 -9.95
C ARG A 174 -27.44 9.75 -10.60
N ALA A 175 -27.50 9.76 -11.92
CA ALA A 175 -28.68 9.37 -12.67
C ALA A 175 -28.96 7.86 -12.64
N ARG A 176 -27.94 7.02 -12.41
CA ARG A 176 -28.03 5.57 -12.64
C ARG A 176 -27.80 4.69 -11.41
N ALA A 177 -26.99 5.12 -10.46
CA ALA A 177 -26.45 4.24 -9.43
C ALA A 177 -26.55 4.78 -8.00
N GLY A 178 -26.33 6.09 -7.78
CA GLY A 178 -26.19 6.56 -6.41
C GLY A 178 -26.49 8.04 -6.23
N PHE A 179 -27.24 8.35 -5.19
CA PHE A 179 -27.42 9.72 -4.70
C PHE A 179 -26.34 10.11 -3.68
N ARG A 180 -25.52 9.14 -3.27
CA ARG A 180 -24.50 9.28 -2.22
C ARG A 180 -23.23 8.56 -2.60
N VAL A 181 -22.11 9.05 -2.08
CA VAL A 181 -20.80 8.41 -2.13
C VAL A 181 -20.25 8.29 -0.71
N PHE A 182 -19.42 7.26 -0.48
CA PHE A 182 -18.63 7.16 0.73
C PHE A 182 -17.40 8.05 0.58
N THR A 183 -17.23 9.01 1.49
CA THR A 183 -16.05 9.86 1.57
C THR A 183 -15.28 9.55 2.83
N SER A 184 -13.97 9.67 2.71
CA SER A 184 -12.98 9.23 3.69
C SER A 184 -12.11 10.42 4.06
N LEU A 185 -12.02 10.76 5.34
CA LEU A 185 -11.08 11.81 5.78
C LEU A 185 -9.65 11.27 5.75
N VAL A 186 -8.80 11.86 4.90
CA VAL A 186 -7.43 11.41 4.64
C VAL A 186 -6.41 12.53 4.87
N ASP A 187 -5.19 12.15 5.23
CA ASP A 187 -4.03 13.06 5.20
C ASP A 187 -3.52 13.18 3.76
N ALA A 188 -3.59 14.39 3.19
CA ALA A 188 -3.21 14.65 1.81
C ALA A 188 -1.74 14.32 1.52
N ARG A 189 -0.84 14.51 2.50
CA ARG A 189 0.58 14.20 2.34
C ARG A 189 0.79 12.70 2.22
N ARG A 190 0.11 11.92 3.07
CA ARG A 190 0.16 10.46 3.03
C ARG A 190 -0.35 9.92 1.69
N VAL A 191 -1.48 10.45 1.21
CA VAL A 191 -2.02 10.06 -0.12
C VAL A 191 -1.06 10.47 -1.24
N TYR A 192 -0.46 11.66 -1.16
CA TYR A 192 0.54 12.11 -2.13
C TYR A 192 1.75 11.19 -2.18
N GLU A 193 2.32 10.82 -1.02
CA GLU A 193 3.47 9.92 -0.92
C GLU A 193 3.13 8.57 -1.56
N ILE A 194 2.01 7.94 -1.20
CA ILE A 194 1.55 6.67 -1.80
C ILE A 194 1.33 6.78 -3.32
N SER A 195 0.65 7.82 -3.77
CA SER A 195 0.33 8.03 -5.19
C SER A 195 1.53 8.45 -6.03
N SER A 196 2.55 9.06 -5.43
CA SER A 196 3.77 9.52 -6.13
C SER A 196 4.90 8.49 -6.12
N GLU A 197 5.01 7.66 -5.08
CA GLU A 197 5.94 6.53 -5.02
C GLU A 197 5.53 5.40 -5.99
N ARG A 198 4.25 5.34 -6.37
CA ARG A 198 3.74 4.48 -7.43
C ARG A 198 3.32 5.28 -8.66
N PRO A 199 4.27 5.82 -9.43
CA PRO A 199 3.94 6.55 -10.65
C PRO A 199 3.10 5.66 -11.56
N ILE A 200 2.14 6.25 -12.28
CA ILE A 200 1.26 5.54 -13.22
C ILE A 200 2.03 4.54 -14.10
N SER A 201 3.29 4.80 -14.44
CA SER A 201 4.15 3.86 -15.17
C SER A 201 4.18 2.43 -14.62
N ALA A 202 4.02 2.22 -13.31
CA ALA A 202 3.94 0.88 -12.72
C ALA A 202 2.61 0.16 -13.07
N TYR A 203 1.53 0.93 -13.25
CA TYR A 203 0.17 0.47 -13.54
C TYR A 203 -0.23 0.67 -15.00
N SER A 204 0.56 1.37 -15.82
CA SER A 204 0.24 1.74 -17.19
C SER A 204 0.15 0.55 -18.14
N LYS A 205 0.66 -0.62 -17.72
CA LYS A 205 0.45 -1.91 -18.40
C LYS A 205 -0.97 -2.44 -18.28
N TYR A 206 -1.76 -1.90 -17.35
CA TYR A 206 -3.12 -2.35 -17.06
C TYR A 206 -4.15 -1.22 -17.16
N TRP A 207 -3.72 0.03 -17.05
CA TRP A 207 -4.60 1.18 -16.87
C TRP A 207 -4.19 2.37 -17.72
N ASP A 208 -5.18 3.00 -18.33
CA ASP A 208 -5.09 4.38 -18.79
C ASP A 208 -5.64 5.29 -17.68
N VAL A 209 -4.81 6.22 -17.21
CA VAL A 209 -5.16 7.15 -16.14
C VAL A 209 -5.18 8.58 -16.69
N TYR A 210 -6.28 9.29 -16.47
CA TYR A 210 -6.50 10.65 -16.94
C TYR A 210 -6.71 11.59 -15.75
N GLY A 211 -6.03 12.74 -15.72
CA GLY A 211 -6.15 13.75 -14.65
C GLY A 211 -5.24 13.54 -13.44
N HIS A 212 -4.29 12.60 -13.52
CA HIS A 212 -3.45 12.24 -12.37
C HIS A 212 -2.49 13.33 -11.92
N ASP A 213 -1.91 14.08 -12.86
CA ASP A 213 -1.00 15.19 -12.50
C ASP A 213 -1.78 16.27 -11.73
N GLU A 214 -2.99 16.62 -12.18
CA GLU A 214 -3.86 17.55 -11.46
C GLU A 214 -4.35 17.00 -10.11
N TYR A 215 -4.60 15.69 -10.03
CA TYR A 215 -4.94 15.01 -8.79
C TYR A 215 -3.78 15.07 -7.77
N LEU A 216 -2.55 14.78 -8.20
CA LEU A 216 -1.35 14.91 -7.37
C LEU A 216 -1.09 16.37 -6.95
N ASP A 217 -1.27 17.32 -7.86
CA ASP A 217 -1.11 18.75 -7.56
C ASP A 217 -2.06 19.20 -6.46
N ALA A 218 -3.31 18.71 -6.46
CA ALA A 218 -4.29 19.03 -5.44
C ALA A 218 -3.97 18.42 -4.06
N LEU A 219 -3.14 17.37 -3.98
CA LEU A 219 -2.65 16.82 -2.72
C LEU A 219 -1.44 17.58 -2.15
N ARG A 220 -0.73 18.36 -2.97
CA ARG A 220 0.51 19.06 -2.55
C ARG A 220 0.31 20.13 -1.48
N GLU A 221 -0.89 20.71 -1.39
CA GLU A 221 -1.19 21.71 -0.36
C GLU A 221 -1.18 21.12 1.06
N GLY A 222 -1.31 19.79 1.19
CA GLY A 222 -1.28 19.09 2.47
C GLY A 222 -2.58 19.28 3.28
N GLY A 223 -2.58 18.77 4.52
CA GLY A 223 -3.71 18.87 5.44
C GLY A 223 -4.72 17.71 5.29
N GLN A 224 -5.90 17.87 5.89
CA GLN A 224 -6.95 16.86 5.82
C GLN A 224 -7.89 17.14 4.65
N LEU A 225 -8.15 16.11 3.84
CA LEU A 225 -9.04 16.15 2.68
C LEU A 225 -10.07 15.02 2.77
N LEU A 226 -11.15 15.13 2.01
CA LEU A 226 -12.06 14.00 1.81
C LEU A 226 -11.71 13.32 0.48
N ALA A 227 -11.39 12.04 0.52
CA ALA A 227 -11.21 11.22 -0.69
C ALA A 227 -12.45 10.36 -0.94
N PHE A 228 -12.79 10.14 -2.20
CA PHE A 228 -13.80 9.17 -2.58
C PHE A 228 -13.59 8.63 -3.99
N ARG A 229 -14.31 7.54 -4.26
CA ARG A 229 -14.35 6.89 -5.56
C ARG A 229 -15.79 6.56 -5.95
N PHE A 230 -16.07 6.57 -7.24
CA PHE A 230 -17.26 5.92 -7.79
C PHE A 230 -16.94 5.20 -9.10
N ASP A 231 -17.60 4.07 -9.33
CA ASP A 231 -17.39 3.27 -10.53
C ASP A 231 -18.06 3.90 -11.76
N LEU A 232 -17.44 3.71 -12.92
CA LEU A 232 -18.04 4.13 -14.19
C LEU A 232 -19.24 3.24 -14.52
N MET A 233 -20.31 3.87 -14.99
CA MET A 233 -21.55 3.16 -15.32
C MET A 233 -21.48 2.33 -16.61
N THR A 234 -20.37 2.45 -17.34
CA THR A 234 -20.12 1.73 -18.59
C THR A 234 -18.66 1.29 -18.67
N GLY A 235 -18.40 0.12 -19.26
CA GLY A 235 -17.05 -0.41 -19.46
C GLY A 235 -16.73 -1.55 -18.48
N HIS A 236 -15.45 -1.74 -18.21
CA HIS A 236 -14.99 -2.75 -17.27
C HIS A 236 -15.43 -2.39 -15.84
N ARG A 237 -15.82 -3.38 -15.03
CA ARG A 237 -16.33 -3.16 -13.66
C ARG A 237 -15.34 -2.46 -12.72
N ASP A 238 -14.05 -2.51 -13.05
CA ASP A 238 -13.00 -1.88 -12.26
C ASP A 238 -12.71 -0.44 -12.72
N ASN A 239 -13.35 0.05 -13.80
CA ASN A 239 -13.21 1.41 -14.26
C ASN A 239 -13.88 2.36 -13.27
N HIS A 240 -13.19 3.41 -12.86
CA HIS A 240 -13.69 4.32 -11.84
C HIS A 240 -13.12 5.74 -11.95
N TRP A 241 -13.77 6.64 -11.24
CA TRP A 241 -13.23 7.94 -10.87
C TRP A 241 -12.79 7.94 -9.42
N SER A 242 -11.65 8.56 -9.14
CA SER A 242 -11.21 8.94 -7.79
C SER A 242 -11.16 10.45 -7.72
N ALA A 243 -11.55 11.03 -6.59
CA ALA A 243 -11.55 12.48 -6.39
C ALA A 243 -11.30 12.88 -4.94
N ILE A 244 -10.78 14.09 -4.78
CA ILE A 244 -10.53 14.73 -3.50
C ILE A 244 -11.33 16.01 -3.35
N LEU A 245 -11.91 16.20 -2.17
CA LEU A 245 -12.74 17.34 -1.80
C LEU A 245 -12.13 18.10 -0.63
N ASP A 246 -12.35 19.41 -0.63
CA ASP A 246 -12.20 20.22 0.57
C ASP A 246 -13.27 19.80 1.62
N PRO A 247 -12.90 19.41 2.85
CA PRO A 247 -13.87 18.91 3.83
C PRO A 247 -14.92 19.93 4.27
N SER A 248 -14.64 21.23 4.14
CA SER A 248 -15.51 22.30 4.63
C SER A 248 -16.53 22.78 3.59
N SER A 249 -16.17 22.70 2.32
CA SER A 249 -16.94 23.25 1.20
C SER A 249 -17.40 22.21 0.20
N LEU A 250 -16.88 20.98 0.29
CA LEU A 250 -17.07 19.90 -0.69
C LEU A 250 -16.63 20.25 -2.10
N ARG A 251 -15.84 21.33 -2.26
CA ARG A 251 -15.27 21.70 -3.55
C ARG A 251 -14.32 20.60 -3.99
N VAL A 252 -14.53 20.09 -5.21
CA VAL A 252 -13.62 19.14 -5.85
C VAL A 252 -12.29 19.85 -6.15
N LEU A 253 -11.22 19.35 -5.55
CA LEU A 253 -9.87 19.91 -5.71
C LEU A 253 -9.11 19.24 -6.86
N GLY A 254 -9.31 17.93 -7.03
CA GLY A 254 -8.68 17.13 -8.06
C GLY A 254 -9.46 15.84 -8.29
N ALA A 255 -9.41 15.31 -9.51
CA ALA A 255 -10.05 14.05 -9.87
C ALA A 255 -9.26 13.35 -10.98
N GLU A 256 -9.25 12.03 -10.92
CA GLU A 256 -8.59 11.18 -11.89
C GLU A 256 -9.47 10.00 -12.29
N ARG A 257 -9.39 9.61 -13.56
CA ARG A 257 -10.16 8.50 -14.12
C ARG A 257 -9.25 7.35 -14.47
N TRP A 258 -9.62 6.17 -14.02
CA TRP A 258 -8.90 4.91 -14.26
C TRP A 258 -9.70 4.03 -15.20
N ILE A 259 -9.14 3.74 -16.38
CA ILE A 259 -9.72 2.84 -17.38
C ILE A 259 -8.82 1.63 -17.54
N LYS A 260 -9.35 0.45 -17.25
CA LYS A 260 -8.62 -0.80 -17.41
C LYS A 260 -8.49 -1.14 -18.90
N HIS A 261 -7.31 -1.56 -19.32
CA HIS A 261 -7.11 -2.11 -20.66
C HIS A 261 -7.97 -3.37 -20.82
N SER A 262 -8.70 -3.43 -21.94
CA SER A 262 -9.41 -4.64 -22.33
C SER A 262 -8.38 -5.71 -22.69
N SER A 263 -8.24 -6.74 -21.85
CA SER A 263 -7.51 -7.97 -22.17
C SER A 263 -8.14 -8.73 -23.32
#